data_AF-A0A3D1KD76-F1
#
_entry.id   AF-A0A3D1KD76-F1
#
_cell.length_a   1.000
_cell.length_b   1.000
_cell.length_c   1.000
_cell.angle_alpha   90.00
_cell.angle_beta   90.00
_cell.angle_gamma   90.00
#
_symmetry.space_group_name_H-M   'P 1'
#
loop_
_entity.id
_entity.type
_entity.pdbx_description
1 polymer ?
#
loop_
_entity_poly.entity_id
_entity_poly.type
_entity_poly.pdbx_seq_one_letter_code
_entity_poly.pdbx_strand_id
1 'polypeptide(L)'
;MAYNITFKKSVAKDLKKIGSSEADRIITKLSSDLSANADQFQELQGQFAGLRKYRVGNYRVIYALIGDSVLIVRIQHRKDVYRN
;
A
#
# COMPACT_ATOMS: atom_id res chain seq x y z
N MET A 1 -9.23 16.22 -3.89
CA MET A 1 -9.88 15.03 -4.48
C MET A 1 -9.71 13.89 -3.50
N ALA A 2 -10.70 12.99 -3.41
CA ALA A 2 -10.61 11.81 -2.55
C ALA A 2 -10.44 10.57 -3.44
N TYR A 3 -9.30 9.88 -3.31
CA TYR A 3 -9.05 8.63 -4.01
C TYR A 3 -9.83 7.48 -3.37
N ASN A 4 -10.41 6.63 -4.21
CA ASN A 4 -11.04 5.39 -3.77
C ASN A 4 -9.99 4.30 -3.54
N ILE A 5 -9.89 3.80 -2.31
CA ILE A 5 -8.91 2.77 -1.97
C ILE A 5 -9.48 1.39 -2.26
N THR A 6 -8.76 0.64 -3.09
CA THR A 6 -9.12 -0.73 -3.50
C THR A 6 -7.94 -1.67 -3.24
N PHE A 7 -8.22 -2.97 -3.11
CA PHE A 7 -7.21 -3.96 -2.76
C PHE A 7 -7.21 -5.11 -3.76
N LYS A 8 -6.03 -5.50 -4.24
CA LYS A 8 -5.88 -6.74 -4.99
C LYS A 8 -6.21 -7.92 -4.08
N LYS A 9 -6.84 -8.96 -4.64
CA LYS A 9 -7.18 -10.19 -3.89
C LYS A 9 -5.99 -10.81 -3.13
N SER A 10 -4.77 -10.65 -3.64
CA SER A 10 -3.54 -11.10 -2.97
C SER A 10 -3.29 -10.43 -1.62
N VAL A 11 -3.70 -9.16 -1.46
CA VAL A 11 -3.45 -8.37 -0.24
C VAL A 11 -4.19 -8.93 0.98
N ALA A 12 -5.31 -9.62 0.77
CA ALA A 12 -6.00 -10.30 1.86
C ALA A 12 -5.10 -11.32 2.57
N LYS A 13 -4.21 -12.01 1.82
CA LYS A 13 -3.23 -12.94 2.41
C LYS A 13 -2.11 -12.20 3.15
N ASP A 14 -1.72 -11.03 2.67
CA ASP A 14 -0.72 -10.19 3.33
C ASP A 14 -1.24 -9.70 4.68
N LEU A 15 -2.43 -9.10 4.71
CA LEU A 15 -3.07 -8.62 5.94
C LEU A 15 -3.28 -9.75 6.96
N LYS A 16 -3.67 -10.94 6.50
CA LYS A 16 -3.81 -12.12 7.38
C LYS A 16 -2.49 -12.51 8.06
N LYS A 17 -1.34 -12.35 7.39
CA LYS A 17 -0.01 -12.63 7.96
C LYS A 17 0.47 -11.56 8.95
N ILE A 18 -0.01 -10.33 8.79
CA ILE A 18 0.38 -9.17 9.61
C ILE A 18 -0.24 -9.24 11.01
N GLY A 19 -1.43 -9.83 11.12
CA GLY A 19 -2.23 -9.86 12.35
C GLY A 19 -3.19 -8.67 12.43
N SER A 20 -4.31 -8.86 13.13
CA SER A 20 -5.46 -7.93 13.13
C SER A 20 -5.09 -6.51 13.55
N SER A 21 -4.42 -6.34 14.68
CA SER A 21 -4.09 -5.00 15.21
C SER A 21 -3.23 -4.16 14.26
N GLU A 22 -2.17 -4.75 13.69
CA GLU A 22 -1.31 -4.03 12.74
C GLU A 22 -2.00 -3.86 11.37
N ALA A 23 -2.82 -4.82 10.94
CA ALA A 23 -3.62 -4.70 9.73
C ALA A 23 -4.61 -3.51 9.82
N ASP A 24 -5.33 -3.39 10.94
CA ASP A 24 -6.27 -2.29 11.18
C ASP A 24 -5.56 -0.93 11.19
N ARG A 25 -4.37 -0.87 11.80
CA ARG A 25 -3.53 0.33 11.78
C ARG A 25 -3.13 0.72 10.36
N ILE A 26 -2.75 -0.26 9.53
CA ILE A 26 -2.40 -0.01 8.13
C ILE A 26 -3.61 0.50 7.36
N ILE A 27 -4.74 -0.19 7.44
CA ILE A 27 -5.98 0.20 6.73
C ILE A 27 -6.39 1.62 7.13
N THR A 28 -6.37 1.93 8.42
CA THR A 28 -6.70 3.28 8.92
C THR A 28 -5.80 4.34 8.31
N LYS A 29 -4.48 4.08 8.22
CA LYS A 29 -3.54 5.03 7.60
C LYS A 29 -3.65 5.13 6.10
N LEU A 30 -3.98 4.05 5.41
CA LEU A 30 -4.30 4.12 3.99
C LEU A 30 -5.51 5.03 3.78
N SER A 31 -6.59 4.79 4.51
CA SER A 31 -7.82 5.59 4.41
C SER A 31 -7.63 7.06 4.76
N SER A 32 -6.80 7.39 5.77
CA SER A 32 -6.56 8.79 6.13
C SER A 32 -5.60 9.52 5.20
N ASP A 33 -4.51 8.87 4.79
CA ASP A 33 -3.39 9.57 4.14
C ASP A 33 -3.46 9.45 2.61
N LEU A 34 -3.76 8.24 2.10
CA LEU A 34 -3.77 8.00 0.64
C LEU A 34 -5.04 8.51 -0.03
N SER A 35 -6.16 8.62 0.70
CA SER A 35 -7.37 9.21 0.13
C SER A 35 -7.14 10.65 -0.35
N ALA A 36 -6.30 11.44 0.33
CA ALA A 36 -6.03 12.82 -0.05
C ALA A 36 -4.73 13.04 -0.82
N ASN A 37 -3.69 12.22 -0.57
CA ASN A 37 -2.31 12.55 -0.99
C ASN A 37 -1.60 11.41 -1.73
N ALA A 38 -2.32 10.43 -2.29
CA ALA A 38 -1.67 9.29 -2.95
C ALA A 38 -0.82 9.69 -4.19
N ASP A 39 -1.14 10.81 -4.83
CA ASP A 39 -0.38 11.41 -5.93
C ASP A 39 0.94 12.07 -5.51
N GLN A 40 1.13 12.38 -4.23
CA GLN A 40 2.33 13.07 -3.73
C GLN A 40 3.52 12.13 -3.48
N PHE A 41 3.29 10.83 -3.38
CA PHE A 41 4.37 9.88 -3.14
C PHE A 41 5.11 9.53 -4.43
N GLN A 42 6.43 9.42 -4.32
CA GLN A 42 7.30 9.14 -5.46
C GLN A 42 6.99 7.78 -6.10
N GLU A 43 6.92 7.81 -7.43
CA GLU A 43 6.82 6.62 -8.26
C GLU A 43 8.14 5.83 -8.25
N LEU A 44 8.02 4.50 -8.22
CA LEU A 44 9.14 3.58 -8.34
C LEU A 44 9.67 3.59 -9.79
N GLN A 45 10.94 3.28 -9.95
CA GLN A 45 11.61 3.30 -11.25
C GLN A 45 11.86 1.88 -11.79
N GLY A 46 12.24 1.81 -13.07
CA GLY A 46 12.59 0.56 -13.75
C GLY A 46 11.39 -0.36 -13.93
N GLN A 47 11.57 -1.65 -13.61
CA GLN A 47 10.52 -2.67 -13.75
C GLN A 47 9.27 -2.43 -12.88
N PHE A 48 9.32 -1.48 -11.95
CA PHE A 48 8.21 -1.11 -11.06
C PHE A 48 7.61 0.26 -11.39
N ALA A 49 7.92 0.83 -12.55
CA ALA A 49 7.27 2.05 -13.04
C ALA A 49 5.73 1.91 -12.99
N GLY A 50 5.06 3.00 -12.64
CA GLY A 50 3.63 3.07 -12.35
C GLY A 50 3.23 2.67 -10.92
N LEU A 51 4.14 2.06 -10.14
CA LEU A 51 3.90 1.74 -8.73
C LEU A 51 4.49 2.78 -7.81
N ARG A 52 3.90 2.91 -6.63
CA ARG A 52 4.32 3.82 -5.56
C ARG A 52 4.46 3.06 -4.26
N LYS A 53 5.23 3.63 -3.34
CA LYS A 53 5.54 3.03 -2.04
C LYS A 53 5.13 3.97 -0.93
N TYR A 54 4.33 3.47 0.00
CA TYR A 54 3.94 4.14 1.23
C TYR A 54 4.40 3.34 2.45
N ARG A 55 4.81 4.03 3.51
CA ARG A 55 5.35 3.40 4.72
C ARG A 55 4.38 3.60 5.88
N VAL A 56 3.99 2.49 6.52
CA VAL A 56 3.22 2.50 7.77
C VAL A 56 3.98 1.71 8.81
N GLY A 57 4.58 2.39 9.78
CA GLY A 57 5.39 1.75 10.83
C GLY A 57 6.51 0.89 10.24
N ASN A 58 6.44 -0.42 10.45
CA ASN A 58 7.40 -1.39 9.90
C ASN A 58 6.97 -2.02 8.57
N TYR A 59 5.84 -1.62 7.99
CA TYR A 59 5.31 -2.17 6.75
C TYR A 59 5.49 -1.21 5.57
N ARG A 60 5.73 -1.79 4.40
CA ARG A 60 5.73 -1.11 3.11
C ARG A 60 4.50 -1.55 2.35
N VAL A 61 3.74 -0.56 1.88
CA VAL A 61 2.56 -0.72 1.06
C VAL A 61 2.93 -0.31 -0.35
N ILE A 62 2.77 -1.23 -1.30
CA ILE A 62 2.96 -0.98 -2.73
C ILE A 62 1.59 -0.81 -3.37
N TYR A 63 1.41 0.27 -4.11
CA TYR A 63 0.14 0.61 -4.73
C TYR A 63 0.33 1.26 -6.10
N ALA A 64 -0.74 1.35 -6.87
CA ALA A 64 -0.81 2.07 -8.14
C ALA A 64 -1.94 3.10 -8.09
N LEU A 65 -1.82 4.16 -8.89
CA LEU A 65 -2.93 5.07 -9.17
C LEU A 65 -3.60 4.66 -10.48
N ILE A 66 -4.91 4.52 -10.45
CA ILE A 66 -5.74 4.14 -11.60
C ILE A 66 -6.92 5.12 -11.65
N GLY A 67 -6.75 6.20 -12.42
CA GLY A 67 -7.68 7.33 -12.38
C GLY A 67 -7.82 7.87 -10.96
N ASP A 68 -9.06 7.90 -10.46
CA ASP A 68 -9.38 8.36 -9.10
C ASP A 68 -9.30 7.24 -8.04
N SER A 69 -8.62 6.13 -8.34
CA SER A 69 -8.49 4.99 -7.42
C SER A 69 -7.04 4.69 -7.06
N VAL A 70 -6.85 4.31 -5.80
CA VAL A 70 -5.60 3.76 -5.27
C VAL A 70 -5.75 2.25 -5.18
N LEU A 71 -5.02 1.50 -6.01
CA LEU A 71 -5.01 0.04 -5.97
C LEU A 71 -3.83 -0.45 -5.14
N ILE A 72 -4.11 -0.99 -3.95
CA ILE A 72 -3.12 -1.64 -3.10
C ILE A 72 -2.78 -3.01 -3.69
N VAL A 73 -1.51 -3.21 -4.03
CA VAL A 73 -1.01 -4.42 -4.72
C VAL A 73 -0.38 -5.39 -3.73
N ARG A 74 0.37 -4.89 -2.75
CA ARG A 74 1.11 -5.71 -1.78
C ARG A 74 1.37 -4.95 -0.48
N ILE A 75 1.34 -5.66 0.64
CA ILE A 75 1.74 -5.14 1.95
C ILE A 75 2.79 -6.08 2.54
N GLN A 76 3.97 -5.56 2.88
CA GLN A 76 5.06 -6.40 3.34
C GLN A 76 5.83 -5.76 4.48
N HIS A 77 6.24 -6.56 5.45
CA HIS A 77 7.09 -6.10 6.54
C HIS A 77 8.48 -5.71 6.01
N ARG A 78 9.10 -4.68 6.58
CA ARG A 78 10.39 -4.13 6.12
C ARG A 78 11.52 -5.16 6.05
N LYS A 79 11.46 -6.18 6.92
CA LYS A 79 12.45 -7.27 6.99
C LYS A 79 12.27 -8.30 5.89
N ASP A 80 11.06 -8.41 5.34
CA ASP A 80 10.72 -9.41 4.33
C ASP A 80 10.86 -8.86 2.91
N VAL A 81 11.01 -7.54 2.74
CA VAL A 81 11.21 -6.89 1.42
C VAL A 81 12.52 -7.33 0.74
N TYR A 82 13.48 -7.85 1.49
CA TYR A 82 14.74 -8.41 0.96
C TYR A 82 14.79 -9.94 1.03
N ARG A 83 13.69 -10.59 1.40
CA ARG A 83 13.58 -12.06 1.40
C ARG A 83 12.78 -12.47 0.17
N ASN A 84 13.52 -12.65 -0.93
CA ASN A 84 13.17 -13.27 -2.23
C ASN A 84 11.80 -12.91 -2.84
#